data_AF-A0A069SHM5-F1
#
_entry.id   AF-A0A069SHM5-F1
#
_cell.length_a   1.000
_cell.length_b   1.000
_cell.length_c   1.000
_cell.angle_alpha   90.00
_cell.angle_beta   90.00
_cell.angle_gamma   90.00
#
_symmetry.space_group_name_H-M   'P 1'
#
loop_
_entity.id
_entity.type
_entity.pdbx_description
1 polymer ?
#
loop_
_entity_poly.entity_id
_entity_poly.type
_entity_poly.pdbx_seq_one_letter_code
_entity_poly.pdbx_strand_id
1 'polypeptide(L)'
;MGFTEELTRLLAYFQPVGFRGKLHSREHREKFGTAYSTATVKRNPQKKGKFRLCIDGMPILEWFKMKFKELKEKLGVGHTPKEKNRPQRELRI
;
A
#
# COMPACT_ATOMS: atom_id res chain seq x y z
N MET A 1 -2.22 -13.44 13.96
CA MET A 1 -3.04 -12.25 14.30
C MET A 1 -2.16 -11.02 14.11
N GLY A 2 -2.71 -9.87 13.69
CA GLY A 2 -1.95 -8.68 13.26
C GLY A 2 -1.23 -7.93 14.39
N PHE A 3 -1.56 -6.66 14.61
CA PHE A 3 -1.06 -5.92 15.77
C PHE A 3 -1.57 -6.60 17.06
N THR A 4 -0.66 -6.92 17.98
CA THR A 4 -1.01 -7.35 19.33
C THR A 4 -1.60 -6.17 20.10
N GLU A 5 -2.23 -6.45 21.25
CA GLU A 5 -2.80 -5.39 22.08
C GLU A 5 -1.72 -4.40 22.54
N GLU A 6 -0.53 -4.90 22.86
CA GLU A 6 0.62 -4.09 23.25
C GLU A 6 1.12 -3.18 22.11
N LEU A 7 1.23 -3.72 20.89
CA LEU A 7 1.56 -2.93 19.70
C LEU A 7 0.48 -1.87 19.42
N THR A 8 -0.79 -2.20 19.69
CA THR A 8 -1.91 -1.27 19.54
C THR A 8 -1.85 -0.14 20.57
N ARG A 9 -1.48 -0.44 21.82
CA ARG A 9 -1.24 0.59 22.85
C ARG A 9 -0.09 1.52 22.45
N LEU A 10 1.02 0.95 22.00
CA LEU A 10 2.17 1.74 21.52
C LEU A 10 1.78 2.65 20.34
N LEU A 11 0.98 2.16 19.39
CA LEU A 11 0.42 2.96 18.31
C LEU A 11 -0.48 4.10 18.82
N ALA A 12 -1.27 3.87 19.89
CA ALA A 12 -2.07 4.91 20.52
C ALA A 12 -1.22 6.01 21.19
N TYR A 13 -0.02 5.65 21.67
CA TYR A 13 1.00 6.60 22.16
C TYR A 13 1.86 7.20 21.03
N PHE A 14 1.46 7.03 19.76
CA PHE A 14 2.20 7.51 18.59
C PHE A 14 3.61 6.94 18.49
N GLN A 15 3.90 5.82 19.16
CA GLN A 15 5.20 5.17 19.10
C GLN A 15 5.32 4.35 17.81
N PRO A 16 6.49 4.35 17.16
CA PRO A 16 6.78 3.44 16.06
C PRO A 16 6.84 2.01 16.57
N VAL A 17 6.10 1.12 15.90
CA VAL A 17 6.10 -0.32 16.21
C VAL A 17 6.50 -1.13 14.99
N GLY A 18 7.52 -1.96 15.15
CA GLY A 18 7.86 -2.98 14.17
C GLY A 18 6.79 -4.06 14.14
N PHE A 19 6.33 -4.46 12.97
CA PHE A 19 5.43 -5.59 12.80
C PHE A 19 5.86 -6.46 11.64
N ARG A 20 5.49 -7.74 11.73
CA ARG A 20 5.69 -8.77 10.72
C ARG A 20 4.38 -9.50 10.49
N GLY A 21 4.08 -9.85 9.25
CA GLY A 21 2.85 -10.57 8.90
C GLY A 21 2.12 -9.95 7.74
N LYS A 22 0.80 -10.15 7.69
CA LYS A 22 -0.06 -9.74 6.57
C LYS A 22 -1.03 -8.65 7.00
N LEU A 23 -1.08 -7.55 6.25
CA LEU A 23 -2.09 -6.52 6.37
C LEU A 23 -3.19 -6.74 5.34
N HIS A 24 -4.44 -6.66 5.77
CA HIS A 24 -5.58 -6.75 4.87
C HIS A 24 -5.91 -5.37 4.29
N SER A 25 -5.86 -5.26 2.97
CA SER A 25 -6.36 -4.09 2.26
C SER A 25 -7.79 -4.33 1.82
N ARG A 26 -8.73 -3.56 2.38
CA ARG A 26 -10.13 -3.59 1.92
C ARG A 26 -10.27 -3.07 0.48
N GLU A 27 -9.44 -2.11 0.09
CA GLU A 27 -9.48 -1.49 -1.25
C GLU A 27 -9.13 -2.49 -2.35
N HIS A 28 -8.16 -3.37 -2.11
CA HIS A 28 -7.75 -4.41 -3.06
C HIS A 28 -8.35 -5.79 -2.76
N ARG A 29 -9.12 -5.92 -1.67
CA ARG A 29 -9.63 -7.19 -1.12
C ARG A 29 -8.53 -8.26 -0.95
N GLU A 30 -7.31 -7.82 -0.71
CA GLU A 30 -6.11 -8.65 -0.75
C GLU A 30 -5.31 -8.52 0.56
N LYS A 31 -4.47 -9.52 0.85
CA LYS A 31 -3.58 -9.52 2.02
C LYS A 31 -2.13 -9.31 1.60
N PHE A 32 -1.54 -8.19 2.00
CA PHE A 32 -0.15 -7.86 1.69
C PHE A 32 0.77 -8.27 2.84
N GLY A 33 1.69 -9.19 2.55
CA GLY A 33 2.70 -9.64 3.50
C GLY A 33 3.90 -8.71 3.57
N THR A 34 4.44 -8.51 4.77
CA THR A 34 5.72 -7.85 5.02
C THR A 34 6.54 -8.66 6.02
N ALA A 35 7.85 -8.78 5.75
CA ALA A 35 8.81 -9.46 6.62
C ALA A 35 9.25 -8.55 7.78
N TYR A 36 9.34 -7.25 7.55
CA TYR A 36 9.63 -6.25 8.56
C TYR A 36 9.14 -4.90 8.05
N SER A 37 8.19 -4.30 8.74
CA SER A 37 7.71 -2.94 8.46
C SER A 37 7.45 -2.21 9.76
N THR A 38 7.61 -0.88 9.76
CA THR A 38 7.35 -0.05 10.94
C THR A 38 6.02 0.67 10.82
N ALA A 39 5.06 0.41 11.71
CA ALA A 39 3.81 1.15 11.78
C ALA A 39 3.91 2.31 12.77
N THR A 40 3.32 3.45 12.41
CA THR A 40 3.23 4.66 13.23
C THR A 40 1.86 5.28 13.04
N VAL A 41 1.28 5.84 14.11
CA VAL A 41 0.13 6.73 13.97
C VAL A 41 0.64 8.16 13.93
N LYS A 42 0.13 8.97 13.00
CA LYS A 42 0.42 10.41 12.94
C LYS A 42 -0.88 11.20 12.91
N ARG A 43 -0.87 12.40 13.49
CA ARG A 43 -1.99 13.35 13.37
C ARG A 43 -2.11 13.79 11.92
N ASN A 44 -3.32 13.85 11.39
CA ASN A 44 -3.55 14.30 10.03
C ASN A 44 -3.50 15.84 9.98
N PRO A 45 -2.52 16.46 9.30
CA PRO A 45 -2.47 17.91 9.19
C PRO A 45 -3.65 18.47 8.38
N GLN A 46 -4.25 17.66 7.48
CA GLN A 46 -5.36 18.09 6.62
C GLN A 46 -6.74 18.02 7.30
N LYS A 47 -6.90 17.22 8.37
CA LYS A 47 -8.19 17.05 9.07
C LYS A 47 -7.94 17.06 10.58
N LYS A 48 -8.30 18.17 11.24
CA LYS A 48 -8.23 18.28 12.71
C LYS A 48 -8.94 17.10 13.38
N GLY A 49 -8.30 16.53 14.40
CA GLY A 49 -8.83 15.40 15.17
C GLY A 49 -8.78 14.03 14.48
N LYS A 50 -8.28 13.93 13.24
CA LYS A 50 -8.11 12.63 12.56
C LYS A 50 -6.68 12.15 12.64
N PHE A 51 -6.53 10.84 12.74
CA PHE A 51 -5.25 10.16 12.72
C PHE A 51 -5.07 9.40 11.41
N ARG A 52 -3.82 9.22 11.00
CA ARG A 52 -3.44 8.41 9.85
C ARG A 52 -2.44 7.37 10.32
N LEU A 53 -2.72 6.11 9.96
CA LEU A 53 -1.76 5.04 10.08
C LEU A 53 -0.74 5.17 8.94
N CYS A 54 0.53 5.18 9.29
CA CYS A 54 1.67 5.25 8.40
C CYS A 54 2.52 3.98 8.57
N ILE A 55 2.87 3.33 7.48
CA ILE A 55 3.76 2.17 7.44
C ILE A 55 5.05 2.63 6.76
N ASP A 56 6.22 2.39 7.37
CA ASP A 56 7.54 2.82 6.88
C ASP A 56 7.59 4.32 6.53
N GLY A 57 6.89 5.14 7.33
CA GLY A 57 6.83 6.59 7.16
C GLY A 57 5.82 7.08 6.09
N MET A 58 5.26 6.19 5.27
CA MET A 58 4.27 6.52 4.25
C MET A 58 2.84 6.17 4.71
N PRO A 59 1.79 6.88 4.27
CA PRO A 59 0.41 6.54 4.63
C PRO A 59 0.02 5.12 4.22
N ILE A 60 -0.79 4.42 5.03
CA ILE A 60 -1.17 3.03 4.77
C ILE A 60 -1.80 2.80 3.39
N LEU A 61 -2.57 3.76 2.88
CA LEU A 61 -3.14 3.70 1.53
C LEU A 61 -2.05 3.69 0.45
N GLU A 62 -1.06 4.57 0.58
CA GLU A 62 0.08 4.62 -0.35
C GLU A 62 0.94 3.36 -0.24
N TRP A 63 1.11 2.84 0.98
CA TRP A 63 1.83 1.59 1.20
C TRP A 63 1.12 0.41 0.52
N PHE A 64 -0.22 0.35 0.59
CA PHE A 64 -1.00 -0.65 -0.13
C PHE A 64 -0.87 -0.53 -1.64
N LYS A 65 -0.91 0.68 -2.20
CA LYS A 65 -0.67 0.88 -3.65
C LYS A 65 0.69 0.37 -4.08
N MET A 66 1.73 0.67 -3.30
CA MET A 66 3.09 0.20 -3.55
C MET A 66 3.16 -1.34 -3.50
N LYS A 67 2.58 -1.96 -2.46
CA LYS A 67 2.56 -3.43 -2.34
C LYS A 67 1.71 -4.11 -3.40
N PHE A 68 0.63 -3.48 -3.85
CA PHE A 68 -0.17 -3.96 -4.97
C PHE A 68 0.57 -3.88 -6.30
N LYS A 69 1.36 -2.82 -6.52
CA LYS A 69 2.24 -2.73 -7.68
C LYS A 69 3.32 -3.82 -7.65
N GLU A 70 3.99 -4.00 -6.52
CA GLU A 70 5.00 -5.07 -6.33
C GLU A 70 4.40 -6.46 -6.57
N LEU A 71 3.17 -6.70 -6.08
CA LEU A 71 2.44 -7.94 -6.32
C LEU A 71 2.13 -8.15 -7.80
N LYS A 72 1.64 -7.11 -8.50
CA LYS A 72 1.36 -7.17 -9.94
C LYS A 72 2.60 -7.43 -10.78
N GLU A 73 3.73 -6.84 -10.42
CA GLU A 73 5.02 -7.07 -11.10
C GLU A 73 5.50 -8.50 -10.88
N LYS A 74 5.42 -9.03 -9.65
CA LYS A 74 5.74 -10.43 -9.34
C LYS A 74 4.85 -11.43 -10.07
N LEU A 75 3.58 -11.09 -10.31
CA LEU A 75 2.64 -11.93 -11.05
C LEU A 75 2.79 -11.82 -12.58
N GLY A 76 3.75 -11.03 -13.08
CA GLY A 76 3.97 -10.87 -14.53
C GLY A 76 2.87 -10.08 -15.25
N VAL A 77 1.89 -9.52 -14.53
CA VAL A 77 0.80 -8.69 -15.08
C VAL A 77 1.30 -7.28 -15.46
N GLY A 78 2.61 -7.05 -15.38
CA GLY A 78 3.30 -5.80 -15.71
C GLY A 78 3.77 -5.67 -17.16
N HIS A 79 3.53 -6.65 -18.04
CA HIS A 79 3.88 -6.56 -19.46
C HIS A 79 2.64 -6.63 -20.35
N THR A 80 1.90 -5.54 -20.42
CA THR A 80 1.53 -5.05 -21.75
C THR A 80 2.40 -3.82 -21.99
N PRO A 81 3.36 -3.84 -22.93
CA PRO A 81 3.72 -2.61 -23.60
C PRO A 81 2.38 -1.99 -24.03
N LYS A 82 2.10 -0.75 -23.61
CA LYS A 82 1.12 0.05 -24.35
C LYS A 82 1.69 0.15 -25.76
N GLU A 83 1.28 -0.76 -26.63
CA GLU A 83 1.55 -0.71 -28.06
C GLU A 83 0.85 0.53 -28.58
N LYS A 84 1.56 1.66 -28.49
CA LYS A 84 1.25 2.87 -29.23
C LYS A 84 1.87 2.72 -30.62
N ASN A 85 1.53 1.64 -31.32
CA ASN A 85 1.72 1.55 -32.76
C ASN A 85 0.33 1.48 -33.38
N ARG A 86 -0.21 2.67 -33.64
CA ARG A 86 -1.27 2.83 -34.63
C ARG A 86 -0.57 2.92 -35.98
N PRO A 87 -0.46 1.88 -36.81
CA PRO A 87 -0.32 2.12 -38.23
C PRO A 87 -1.67 2.73 -38.65
N GLN A 88 -1.66 4.01 -39.03
CA GLN A 88 -2.76 4.54 -39.83
C GLN A 88 -2.84 3.65 -41.07
N ARG A 89 -3.86 2.79 -41.14
CA ARG A 89 -4.24 2.16 -42.39
C ARG A 89 -4.77 3.29 -43.26
N GLU A 90 -3.90 3.80 -44.13
CA GLU A 90 -4.28 4.61 -45.27
C GLU A 90 -5.29 3.79 -46.08
N LEU A 91 -6.58 4.13 -45.94
CA LEU A 91 -7.62 3.72 -46.86
C LEU A 91 -7.35 4.46 -48.17
N ARG A 92 -6.63 3.80 -49.09
CA ARG A 92 -6.75 4.11 -50.51
C ARG A 92 -7.99 3.40 -51.04
N ILE A 93 -9.02 4.17 -51.36
CA ILE A 93 -10.10 3.82 -52.29
C ILE A 93 -9.92 4.75 -53.48
#